data_AF-A0A2D4TQY4-F1
#
_entry.id   AF-A0A2D4TQY4-F1
#
_cell.length_a   1.000
_cell.length_b   1.000
_cell.length_c   1.000
_cell.angle_alpha   90.00
_cell.angle_beta   90.00
_cell.angle_gamma   90.00
#
_symmetry.space_group_name_H-M   'P 1'
#
loop_
_entity.id
_entity.type
_entity.pdbx_description
1 polymer ?
#
loop_
_entity_poly.entity_id
_entity_poly.type
_entity_poly.pdbx_seq_one_letter_code
_entity_poly.pdbx_strand_id
1 'polypeptide(L)'
;QEEKQTLSYHLPAETRIPTGATHLLLLTQRKFWFEEDAERKIGKVIALVPLDPKNDPVKDAIPTDESEDTKDADLAIPPESEDQTIKEPAGSEWRKAEYRGIGIGVSFSGLNSLVLGYDYNSGPDTQWHLQFDLTGPIVQNWFRAWRMTGFGSDMGNLADSASGSSLEISRSLVSLGYRWFVDPDWVWGLSEGLFYGAGVGYGTASLKYYGKYTIASSSISEGESFSATQTHYYHNASAQGMTLSLEAGWQGHENYIVHLALQPTFYVGYKDGYDETKIMPTLNHQSIVSDRWKQTRNLNRITMGVGVFF
;
A
#
# COMPACT_ATOMS: atom_id res chain seq x y z
N GLN A 1 2.52 52.77 23.81
CA GLN A 1 3.65 52.47 22.92
C GLN A 1 3.30 51.12 22.30
N GLU A 2 2.65 51.14 21.14
CA GLU A 2 2.19 49.92 20.47
C GLU A 2 3.40 49.21 19.87
N GLU A 3 3.67 47.98 20.33
CA GLU A 3 4.62 47.09 19.69
C GLU A 3 4.09 46.76 18.29
N LYS A 4 4.70 47.34 17.25
CA LYS A 4 4.54 46.88 15.88
C LYS A 4 4.94 45.40 15.84
N GLN A 5 3.95 44.50 15.81
CA GLN A 5 4.17 43.09 15.52
C GLN A 5 4.64 42.96 14.07
N THR A 6 5.96 42.89 13.86
CA THR A 6 6.52 42.48 12.58
C THR A 6 6.33 40.97 12.41
N LEU A 7 5.44 40.58 11.49
CA LEU A 7 5.33 39.21 11.00
C LEU A 7 6.60 38.86 10.21
N SER A 8 7.60 38.27 10.87
CA SER A 8 8.77 37.71 10.21
C SER A 8 8.53 36.23 9.94
N TYR A 9 7.88 35.91 8.82
CA TYR A 9 7.80 34.54 8.32
C TYR A 9 8.79 34.37 7.16
N HIS A 10 9.78 33.51 7.34
CA HIS A 10 10.70 33.12 6.28
C HIS A 10 10.19 31.85 5.62
N LEU A 11 9.97 31.91 4.31
CA LEU A 11 9.70 30.71 3.53
C LEU A 11 10.92 29.79 3.61
N PRO A 12 10.73 28.49 3.86
CA PRO A 12 11.78 27.49 3.68
C PRO A 12 12.38 27.64 2.28
N ALA A 13 13.70 27.45 2.17
CA ALA A 13 14.47 27.68 0.94
C ALA A 13 13.97 26.88 -0.28
N GLU A 14 13.16 25.84 -0.07
CA GLU A 14 12.65 24.94 -1.10
C GLU A 14 11.13 25.11 -1.35
N THR A 15 10.50 26.17 -0.84
CA THR A 15 9.06 26.39 -1.01
C THR A 15 8.75 26.83 -2.45
N ARG A 16 7.90 26.07 -3.15
CA ARG A 16 7.46 26.42 -4.51
C ARG A 16 6.37 27.49 -4.48
N ILE A 17 6.66 28.64 -5.08
CA ILE A 17 5.66 29.68 -5.40
C ILE A 17 5.20 29.47 -6.85
N PRO A 18 3.89 29.39 -7.12
CA PRO A 18 3.37 29.24 -8.48
C PRO A 18 3.79 30.38 -9.42
N THR A 19 4.12 30.05 -10.66
CA THR A 19 4.52 31.02 -11.69
C THR A 19 3.39 32.02 -11.98
N GLY A 20 3.69 33.32 -11.90
CA GLY A 20 2.70 34.40 -12.06
C GLY A 20 1.95 34.78 -10.79
N ALA A 21 2.24 34.14 -9.65
CA ALA A 21 1.73 34.59 -8.36
C ALA A 21 2.29 35.99 -8.02
N THR A 22 1.41 36.96 -7.88
CA THR A 22 1.77 38.33 -7.48
C THR A 22 1.70 38.53 -5.97
N HIS A 23 0.96 37.67 -5.28
CA HIS A 23 0.70 37.78 -3.84
C HIS A 23 0.63 36.41 -3.16
N LEU A 24 1.09 36.33 -1.92
CA LEU A 24 0.84 35.23 -0.99
C LEU A 24 -0.32 35.58 -0.06
N LEU A 25 -1.27 34.65 0.08
CA LEU A 25 -2.37 34.75 1.03
C LEU A 25 -2.00 34.00 2.30
N LEU A 26 -1.86 34.71 3.42
CA LEU A 26 -1.81 34.06 4.74
C LEU A 26 -3.24 33.85 5.25
N LEU A 27 -3.56 32.59 5.56
CA LEU A 27 -4.85 32.17 6.08
C LEU A 27 -4.69 31.70 7.53
N THR A 28 -5.63 32.03 8.41
CA THR A 28 -5.69 31.42 9.74
C THR A 28 -6.52 30.15 9.71
N GLN A 29 -5.87 28.99 9.81
CA GLN A 29 -6.60 27.74 9.95
C GLN A 29 -6.81 27.42 11.43
N ARG A 30 -8.05 27.56 11.92
CA ARG A 30 -8.44 27.03 13.24
C ARG A 30 -8.88 25.58 13.06
N LYS A 31 -8.09 24.63 13.54
CA LYS A 31 -8.46 23.21 13.56
C LYS A 31 -8.93 22.85 14.97
N PHE A 32 -10.24 22.70 15.16
CA PHE A 32 -10.78 22.13 16.38
C PHE A 32 -10.97 20.62 16.18
N TRP A 33 -10.21 19.84 16.93
CA TRP A 33 -10.16 18.38 16.95
C TRP A 33 -11.43 17.64 17.43
N PHE A 34 -12.53 18.35 17.73
CA PHE A 34 -13.74 17.76 18.32
C PHE A 34 -15.06 18.10 17.60
N GLU A 35 -15.02 18.73 16.41
CA GLU A 35 -16.24 18.98 15.62
C GLU A 35 -16.36 17.93 14.51
N GLU A 36 -17.33 17.00 14.65
CA GLU A 36 -17.59 15.90 13.70
C GLU A 36 -18.17 16.37 12.35
N ASP A 37 -18.67 17.61 12.26
CA ASP A 37 -19.26 18.21 11.05
C ASP A 37 -18.49 19.44 10.54
N ALA A 38 -17.17 19.52 10.80
CA ALA A 38 -16.36 20.62 10.30
C ALA A 38 -16.15 20.48 8.77
N GLU A 39 -17.09 21.00 7.97
CA GLU A 39 -16.81 21.44 6.61
C GLU A 39 -15.50 22.22 6.65
N ARG A 40 -14.53 21.87 5.79
CA ARG A 40 -13.22 22.52 5.70
C ARG A 40 -13.43 24.01 5.35
N LYS A 41 -13.73 24.85 6.33
CA LYS A 41 -13.78 26.29 6.17
C LYS A 41 -12.34 26.74 5.99
N ILE A 42 -12.01 27.06 4.74
CA ILE A 42 -10.78 27.79 4.41
C ILE A 42 -10.74 29.00 5.35
N GLY A 43 -9.63 29.16 6.07
CA GLY A 43 -9.46 30.19 7.10
C GLY A 43 -9.69 31.60 6.56
N LYS A 44 -9.97 32.56 7.45
CA LYS A 44 -10.02 33.99 7.07
C LYS A 44 -8.62 34.42 6.61
N VAL A 45 -8.54 35.12 5.48
CA VAL A 45 -7.31 35.79 5.01
C VAL A 45 -6.94 36.85 6.04
N ILE A 46 -5.71 36.78 6.56
CA ILE A 46 -5.20 37.69 7.57
C ILE A 46 -4.13 38.64 7.04
N ALA A 47 -3.48 38.29 5.93
CA ALA A 47 -2.53 39.17 5.26
C ALA A 47 -2.42 38.81 3.77
N LEU A 48 -2.20 39.85 2.97
CA LEU A 48 -1.80 39.77 1.58
C LEU A 48 -0.34 40.24 1.51
N VAL A 49 0.57 39.35 1.09
CA VAL A 49 2.01 39.66 1.00
C VAL A 49 2.41 39.73 -0.47
N PRO A 50 2.74 40.91 -1.01
CA PRO A 50 3.22 41.03 -2.38
C PRO A 50 4.60 40.37 -2.53
N LEU A 51 4.81 39.74 -3.68
CA LEU A 51 6.06 39.09 -4.05
C LEU A 51 6.92 40.02 -4.91
N ASP A 52 8.22 40.10 -4.60
CA ASP A 52 9.20 40.69 -5.51
C ASP A 52 9.32 39.79 -6.76
N PRO A 53 9.57 40.33 -7.98
CA PRO A 53 9.94 39.55 -9.16
C PRO A 53 11.08 38.53 -8.95
N LYS A 54 11.83 38.61 -7.85
CA LYS A 54 12.82 37.59 -7.42
C LYS A 54 12.28 36.52 -6.45
N ASN A 55 10.97 36.41 -6.28
CA ASN A 55 10.26 35.49 -5.36
C ASN A 55 10.49 35.76 -3.86
N ASP A 56 11.05 36.91 -3.50
CA ASP A 56 11.22 37.29 -2.10
C ASP A 56 9.97 38.02 -1.58
N PRO A 57 9.45 37.67 -0.38
CA PRO A 57 8.35 38.41 0.22
C PRO A 57 8.80 39.82 0.58
N VAL A 58 8.10 40.83 0.07
CA VAL A 58 8.37 42.23 0.42
C VAL A 58 7.93 42.45 1.87
N LYS A 59 8.76 43.14 2.66
CA LYS A 59 8.58 43.33 4.12
C LYS A 59 7.31 44.07 4.54
N ASP A 60 6.53 44.57 3.59
CA ASP A 60 5.32 45.36 3.83
C ASP A 60 4.08 44.47 3.67
N ALA A 61 3.80 43.65 4.69
CA ALA A 61 2.51 42.96 4.79
C ALA A 61 1.42 44.00 5.06
N ILE A 62 0.40 44.05 4.20
CA ILE A 62 -0.78 44.87 4.44
C ILE A 62 -1.74 44.04 5.31
N PRO A 63 -2.01 44.43 6.56
CA PRO A 63 -3.07 43.81 7.35
C PRO A 63 -4.40 44.13 6.69
N THR A 64 -5.21 43.12 6.39
CA THR A 64 -6.63 43.34 6.06
C THR A 64 -7.36 43.69 7.35
N ASP A 65 -7.35 44.97 7.71
CA ASP A 65 -8.21 45.49 8.76
C ASP A 65 -9.66 45.50 8.27
N GLU A 66 -10.57 45.24 9.20
CA GLU A 66 -11.99 45.12 8.91
C GLU A 66 -12.55 46.46 8.42
N SER A 67 -13.24 46.42 7.27
CA SER A 67 -14.06 47.45 6.62
C SER A 67 -13.46 48.14 5.38
N GLU A 68 -14.34 48.26 4.37
CA GLU A 68 -14.30 49.08 3.16
C GLU A 68 -13.86 48.42 1.83
N ASP A 69 -14.91 48.19 1.02
CA ASP A 69 -15.02 48.35 -0.43
C ASP A 69 -13.75 48.23 -1.28
N THR A 70 -13.69 47.13 -2.03
CA THR A 70 -12.96 47.03 -3.29
C THR A 70 -13.36 48.16 -4.25
N LYS A 71 -12.50 49.18 -4.35
CA LYS A 71 -12.44 50.08 -5.50
C LYS A 71 -11.05 50.02 -6.13
N ASP A 72 -11.05 49.57 -7.38
CA ASP A 72 -10.16 49.92 -8.48
C ASP A 72 -8.72 50.32 -8.10
N ALA A 73 -7.81 49.35 -8.18
CA ALA A 73 -6.39 49.61 -8.36
C ALA A 73 -5.99 49.08 -9.74
N ASP A 74 -5.78 50.02 -10.67
CA ASP A 74 -5.20 49.82 -12.00
C ASP A 74 -3.92 48.97 -11.92
N LEU A 75 -3.97 47.76 -12.47
CA LEU A 75 -2.81 46.89 -12.64
C LEU A 75 -2.06 47.31 -13.91
N ALA A 76 -1.08 48.21 -13.75
CA ALA A 76 -0.08 48.45 -14.77
C ALA A 76 0.80 47.21 -14.95
N ILE A 77 0.71 46.59 -16.13
CA ILE A 77 1.51 45.43 -16.55
C ILE A 77 2.96 45.91 -16.83
N PRO A 78 3.99 45.43 -16.10
CA PRO A 78 5.38 45.66 -16.50
C PRO A 78 5.75 44.78 -17.69
N PRO A 79 6.70 45.20 -18.54
CA PRO A 79 6.99 44.53 -19.80
C PRO A 79 7.67 43.17 -19.58
N GLU A 80 7.38 42.24 -20.49
CA GLU A 80 7.91 40.88 -20.60
C GLU A 80 9.41 40.81 -20.26
N SER A 81 9.74 40.21 -19.11
CA SER A 81 11.09 39.78 -18.81
C SER A 81 11.28 38.34 -19.31
N GLU A 82 12.04 38.24 -20.39
CA GLU A 82 12.85 37.12 -20.89
C GLU A 82 12.72 35.79 -20.12
N ASP A 83 12.00 34.85 -20.76
CA ASP A 83 12.29 33.42 -20.90
C ASP A 83 13.25 32.80 -19.86
N GLN A 84 12.83 32.76 -18.59
CA GLN A 84 13.40 31.82 -17.63
C GLN A 84 12.70 30.48 -17.82
N THR A 85 13.24 29.64 -18.69
CA THR A 85 12.90 28.21 -18.72
C THR A 85 13.19 27.61 -17.34
N ILE A 86 12.16 27.54 -16.50
CA ILE A 86 12.16 26.76 -15.26
C ILE A 86 12.34 25.31 -15.70
N LYS A 87 13.53 24.73 -15.42
CA LYS A 87 13.74 23.30 -15.61
C LYS A 87 12.76 22.56 -14.71
N GLU A 88 11.92 21.73 -15.30
CA GLU A 88 11.19 20.71 -14.55
C GLU A 88 12.21 19.95 -13.68
N PRO A 89 11.91 19.72 -12.39
CA PRO A 89 12.77 18.97 -11.50
C PRO A 89 13.06 17.59 -12.13
N ALA A 90 14.33 17.23 -12.27
CA ALA A 90 14.70 15.87 -12.66
C ALA A 90 14.10 14.88 -11.65
N GLY A 91 13.65 13.70 -12.10
CA GLY A 91 12.79 12.80 -11.34
C GLY A 91 13.33 12.22 -10.02
N SER A 92 14.51 12.62 -9.53
CA SER A 92 14.97 12.35 -8.16
C SER A 92 14.54 13.42 -7.16
N GLU A 93 14.29 14.66 -7.60
CA GLU A 93 14.00 15.79 -6.70
C GLU A 93 12.57 15.79 -6.16
N TRP A 94 11.60 15.20 -6.87
CA TRP A 94 10.22 15.13 -6.38
C TRP A 94 10.09 14.29 -5.10
N ARG A 95 10.94 13.26 -4.90
CA ARG A 95 10.95 12.44 -3.68
C ARG A 95 11.33 13.24 -2.42
N LYS A 96 12.04 14.37 -2.60
CA LYS A 96 12.29 15.34 -1.51
C LYS A 96 11.11 16.24 -1.23
N ALA A 97 10.23 16.48 -2.19
CA ALA A 97 9.02 17.29 -1.98
C ALA A 97 7.90 16.45 -1.34
N GLU A 98 7.80 15.19 -1.75
CA GLU A 98 6.76 14.23 -1.35
C GLU A 98 7.36 13.17 -0.41
N TYR A 99 7.34 13.41 0.89
CA TYR A 99 8.07 12.58 1.86
C TYR A 99 7.37 11.26 2.19
N ARG A 100 6.05 11.16 2.03
CA ARG A 100 5.27 10.03 2.53
C ARG A 100 4.27 9.55 1.50
N GLY A 101 4.16 8.23 1.35
CA GLY A 101 3.24 7.60 0.43
C GLY A 101 2.40 6.54 1.13
N ILE A 102 1.16 6.37 0.67
CA ILE A 102 0.33 5.22 1.03
C ILE A 102 -0.21 4.57 -0.24
N GLY A 103 -0.18 3.25 -0.28
CA GLY A 103 -0.61 2.48 -1.44
C GLY A 103 -1.44 1.26 -1.07
N ILE A 104 -2.25 0.84 -2.03
CA ILE A 104 -2.98 -0.43 -2.01
C ILE A 104 -2.63 -1.21 -3.27
N GLY A 105 -2.65 -2.53 -3.19
CA GLY A 105 -2.30 -3.35 -4.33
C GLY A 105 -2.70 -4.80 -4.21
N VAL A 106 -2.21 -5.56 -5.16
CA VAL A 106 -2.31 -7.01 -5.21
C VAL A 106 -0.92 -7.62 -5.36
N SER A 107 -0.73 -8.78 -4.75
CA SER A 107 0.49 -9.56 -4.90
C SER A 107 0.13 -10.98 -5.34
N PHE A 108 0.83 -11.43 -6.38
CA PHE A 108 0.70 -12.76 -6.97
C PHE A 108 1.85 -13.60 -6.44
N SER A 109 1.53 -14.67 -5.71
CA SER A 109 2.52 -15.57 -5.11
C SER A 109 1.92 -16.96 -4.91
N GLY A 110 2.52 -17.78 -4.04
CA GLY A 110 1.90 -19.03 -3.60
C GLY A 110 0.48 -18.86 -3.06
N LEU A 111 0.17 -17.70 -2.45
CA LEU A 111 -1.18 -17.30 -2.06
C LEU A 111 -1.39 -15.84 -2.47
N ASN A 112 -2.42 -15.56 -3.28
CA ASN A 112 -2.67 -14.19 -3.73
C ASN A 112 -3.11 -13.31 -2.56
N SER A 113 -2.54 -12.12 -2.47
CA SER A 113 -2.79 -11.18 -1.37
C SER A 113 -3.30 -9.83 -1.85
N LEU A 114 -4.07 -9.18 -1.00
CA LEU A 114 -4.18 -7.73 -0.98
C LEU A 114 -2.95 -7.16 -0.28
N VAL A 115 -2.43 -6.06 -0.79
CA VAL A 115 -1.24 -5.38 -0.26
C VAL A 115 -1.62 -3.99 0.23
N LEU A 116 -1.12 -3.61 1.40
CA LEU A 116 -1.11 -2.23 1.88
C LEU A 116 0.35 -1.81 2.04
N GLY A 117 0.72 -0.70 1.40
CA GLY A 117 2.07 -0.15 1.41
C GLY A 117 2.11 1.22 2.08
N TYR A 118 3.20 1.48 2.79
CA TYR A 118 3.56 2.81 3.27
C TYR A 118 5.00 3.10 2.87
N ASP A 119 5.19 4.22 2.19
CA ASP A 119 6.48 4.67 1.66
C ASP A 119 6.95 5.88 2.44
N TYR A 120 8.24 5.89 2.80
CA TYR A 120 8.90 7.05 3.38
C TYR A 120 10.18 7.35 2.60
N ASN A 121 10.18 8.46 1.88
CA ASN A 121 11.34 8.91 1.10
C ASN A 121 12.36 9.54 2.06
N SER A 122 13.49 8.88 2.26
CA SER A 122 14.57 9.35 3.15
C SER A 122 15.58 10.24 2.45
N GLY A 123 15.53 10.32 1.12
CA GLY A 123 16.39 11.14 0.28
C GLY A 123 15.95 11.10 -1.18
N PRO A 124 16.72 11.74 -2.09
CA PRO A 124 16.36 11.80 -3.51
C PRO A 124 16.28 10.42 -4.19
N ASP A 125 17.13 9.47 -3.77
CA ASP A 125 17.21 8.14 -4.40
C ASP A 125 16.97 6.98 -3.41
N THR A 126 16.39 7.27 -2.24
CA THR A 126 16.23 6.27 -1.18
C THR A 126 14.86 6.32 -0.54
N GLN A 127 14.32 5.14 -0.26
CA GLN A 127 12.98 5.00 0.31
C GLN A 127 12.90 3.79 1.25
N TRP A 128 12.24 3.99 2.39
CA TRP A 128 11.77 2.92 3.26
C TRP A 128 10.37 2.48 2.81
N HIS A 129 10.19 1.18 2.61
CA HIS A 129 8.92 0.60 2.22
C HIS A 129 8.42 -0.36 3.29
N LEU A 130 7.28 -0.03 3.92
CA LEU A 130 6.57 -0.92 4.82
C LEU A 130 5.38 -1.54 4.08
N GLN A 131 5.30 -2.88 4.10
CA GLN A 131 4.30 -3.62 3.35
C GLN A 131 3.56 -4.62 4.24
N PHE A 132 2.24 -4.68 4.08
CA PHE A 132 1.35 -5.67 4.70
C PHE A 132 0.63 -6.46 3.62
N ASP A 133 0.82 -7.78 3.60
CA ASP A 133 0.12 -8.69 2.71
C ASP A 133 -0.91 -9.49 3.48
N LEU A 134 -2.16 -9.47 3.00
CA LEU A 134 -3.27 -10.23 3.58
C LEU A 134 -3.83 -11.19 2.54
N THR A 135 -3.94 -12.47 2.91
CA THR A 135 -4.55 -13.52 2.10
C THR A 135 -5.64 -14.23 2.90
N GLY A 136 -6.58 -14.90 2.22
CA GLY A 136 -7.61 -15.69 2.86
C GLY A 136 -8.81 -15.95 1.95
N PRO A 137 -9.83 -16.70 2.40
CA PRO A 137 -11.04 -16.96 1.63
C PRO A 137 -11.76 -15.68 1.17
N ILE A 138 -11.75 -14.62 1.98
CA ILE A 138 -12.34 -13.33 1.61
C ILE A 138 -11.56 -12.71 0.45
N VAL A 139 -10.23 -12.65 0.53
CA VAL A 139 -9.37 -12.11 -0.53
C VAL A 139 -9.51 -12.95 -1.81
N GLN A 140 -9.56 -14.28 -1.68
CA GLN A 140 -9.79 -15.20 -2.79
C GLN A 140 -11.06 -14.87 -3.58
N ASN A 141 -12.15 -14.47 -2.90
CA ASN A 141 -13.39 -14.09 -3.58
C ASN A 141 -13.21 -12.86 -4.48
N TRP A 142 -12.34 -11.91 -4.13
CA TRP A 142 -12.00 -10.76 -4.98
C TRP A 142 -11.29 -11.22 -6.27
N PHE A 143 -10.27 -12.08 -6.14
CA PHE A 143 -9.55 -12.61 -7.29
C PHE A 143 -10.45 -13.47 -8.20
N ARG A 144 -11.38 -14.24 -7.61
CA ARG A 144 -12.41 -14.99 -8.35
C ARG A 144 -13.34 -14.04 -9.12
N ALA A 145 -13.79 -12.96 -8.51
CA ALA A 145 -14.63 -11.96 -9.18
C ALA A 145 -13.91 -11.33 -10.38
N TRP A 146 -12.59 -11.15 -10.29
CA TRP A 146 -11.75 -10.69 -11.41
C TRP A 146 -11.35 -11.78 -12.40
N ARG A 147 -11.90 -12.99 -12.27
CA ARG A 147 -11.58 -14.17 -13.10
C ARG A 147 -10.08 -14.52 -13.12
N MET A 148 -9.35 -14.15 -12.08
CA MET A 148 -7.95 -14.50 -11.88
C MET A 148 -7.89 -15.83 -11.14
N THR A 149 -8.18 -16.92 -11.86
CA THR A 149 -8.19 -18.29 -11.31
C THR A 149 -6.94 -19.04 -11.77
N GLY A 150 -6.12 -19.53 -10.85
CA GLY A 150 -4.93 -20.31 -11.19
C GLY A 150 -3.92 -20.40 -10.05
N PHE A 151 -3.14 -19.34 -9.83
CA PHE A 151 -2.08 -19.31 -8.82
C PHE A 151 -2.61 -18.86 -7.47
N GLY A 152 -2.40 -19.64 -6.41
CA GLY A 152 -2.68 -19.26 -5.02
C GLY A 152 -4.13 -18.86 -4.72
N SER A 153 -5.06 -19.23 -5.60
CA SER A 153 -6.46 -18.80 -5.58
C SER A 153 -7.40 -19.84 -5.00
N ASP A 154 -6.89 -20.88 -4.32
CA ASP A 154 -7.71 -21.95 -3.75
C ASP A 154 -7.49 -22.10 -2.24
N MET A 155 -8.08 -21.17 -1.51
CA MET A 155 -7.90 -20.97 -0.07
C MET A 155 -9.11 -21.40 0.77
N GLY A 156 -10.18 -21.87 0.11
CA GLY A 156 -11.52 -22.01 0.71
C GLY A 156 -12.34 -23.23 0.28
N ASN A 157 -12.01 -23.90 -0.85
CA ASN A 157 -12.89 -24.94 -1.41
C ASN A 157 -12.17 -26.28 -1.59
N LEU A 158 -12.58 -27.32 -0.86
CA LEU A 158 -12.36 -28.70 -1.29
C LEU A 158 -13.42 -29.01 -2.36
N ALA A 159 -13.01 -29.59 -3.50
CA ALA A 159 -13.83 -29.65 -4.71
C ALA A 159 -15.11 -30.50 -4.60
N ASP A 160 -15.33 -31.25 -3.52
CA ASP A 160 -16.51 -32.11 -3.36
C ASP A 160 -17.47 -31.60 -2.28
N SER A 161 -18.31 -30.65 -2.69
CA SER A 161 -19.43 -30.07 -1.93
C SER A 161 -20.47 -31.08 -1.42
N ALA A 162 -20.36 -32.38 -1.75
CA ALA A 162 -21.29 -33.40 -1.27
C ALA A 162 -20.97 -33.91 0.15
N SER A 163 -19.73 -33.75 0.64
CA SER A 163 -19.31 -34.31 1.94
C SER A 163 -19.50 -33.37 3.13
N GLY A 164 -19.64 -32.05 2.88
CA GLY A 164 -19.64 -31.02 3.94
C GLY A 164 -18.26 -30.74 4.53
N SER A 165 -17.18 -31.06 3.81
CA SER A 165 -15.80 -30.78 4.23
C SER A 165 -15.40 -29.34 3.88
N SER A 166 -14.56 -28.71 4.69
CA SER A 166 -14.06 -27.36 4.48
C SER A 166 -12.55 -27.25 4.71
N LEU A 167 -11.94 -26.29 4.02
CA LEU A 167 -10.54 -25.93 4.19
C LEU A 167 -10.43 -24.43 4.08
N GLU A 168 -9.89 -23.79 5.10
CA GLU A 168 -9.54 -22.37 5.10
C GLU A 168 -8.04 -22.24 5.31
N ILE A 169 -7.37 -21.57 4.37
CA ILE A 169 -5.96 -21.20 4.49
C ILE A 169 -5.86 -19.69 4.44
N SER A 170 -5.08 -19.11 5.34
CA SER A 170 -4.77 -17.68 5.35
C SER A 170 -3.31 -17.46 5.68
N ARG A 171 -2.80 -16.31 5.26
CA ARG A 171 -1.42 -15.86 5.47
C ARG A 171 -1.40 -14.35 5.59
N SER A 172 -0.66 -13.87 6.58
CA SER A 172 -0.36 -12.46 6.79
C SER A 172 1.16 -12.28 6.74
N LEU A 173 1.64 -11.31 5.96
CA LEU A 173 3.05 -10.96 5.92
C LEU A 173 3.20 -9.48 6.27
N VAL A 174 4.25 -9.16 7.04
CA VAL A 174 4.70 -7.79 7.28
C VAL A 174 6.16 -7.72 6.85
N SER A 175 6.52 -6.76 6.01
CA SER A 175 7.91 -6.57 5.58
C SER A 175 8.31 -5.11 5.60
N LEU A 176 9.56 -4.86 6.01
CA LEU A 176 10.22 -3.58 5.92
C LEU A 176 11.39 -3.72 4.94
N GLY A 177 11.32 -2.98 3.85
CA GLY A 177 12.33 -2.90 2.80
C GLY A 177 13.01 -1.53 2.77
N TYR A 178 14.23 -1.53 2.29
CA TYR A 178 14.95 -0.32 1.91
C TYR A 178 15.26 -0.39 0.42
N ARG A 179 14.86 0.66 -0.31
CA ARG A 179 14.92 0.76 -1.78
C ARG A 179 15.90 1.85 -2.19
N TRP A 180 16.67 1.55 -3.23
CA TRP A 180 17.55 2.47 -3.94
C TRP A 180 17.03 2.66 -5.35
N PHE A 181 16.81 3.91 -5.73
CA PHE A 181 16.39 4.26 -7.08
C PHE A 181 17.62 4.40 -7.98
N VAL A 182 17.49 3.88 -9.19
CA VAL A 182 18.56 3.87 -10.19
C VAL A 182 18.57 5.22 -10.90
N ASP A 183 19.76 5.78 -11.06
CA ASP A 183 19.99 6.97 -11.86
C ASP A 183 19.60 6.70 -13.33
N PRO A 184 18.74 7.53 -13.95
CA PRO A 184 18.36 7.40 -15.36
C PRO A 184 19.54 7.31 -16.33
N ASP A 185 20.67 7.95 -16.01
CA ASP A 185 21.89 7.93 -16.83
C ASP A 185 22.48 6.52 -16.95
N TRP A 186 22.25 5.66 -15.96
CA TRP A 186 22.76 4.29 -15.93
C TRP A 186 21.91 3.31 -16.73
N VAL A 187 20.69 3.72 -17.12
CA VAL A 187 19.70 2.88 -17.81
C VAL A 187 19.33 3.43 -19.18
N TRP A 188 20.23 4.21 -19.80
CA TRP A 188 20.01 4.81 -21.13
C TRP A 188 18.73 5.66 -21.19
N GLY A 189 18.35 6.29 -20.08
CA GLY A 189 17.13 7.09 -19.97
C GLY A 189 15.82 6.28 -19.93
N LEU A 190 15.87 4.96 -19.74
CA LEU A 190 14.69 4.09 -19.92
C LEU A 190 13.58 4.24 -18.88
N SER A 191 13.82 4.83 -17.71
CA SER A 191 12.77 5.47 -16.91
C SER A 191 13.32 5.93 -15.56
N GLU A 192 12.94 7.14 -15.16
CA GLU A 192 12.95 7.54 -13.76
C GLU A 192 12.03 6.59 -12.96
N GLY A 193 12.47 6.12 -11.79
CA GLY A 193 11.66 5.29 -10.91
C GLY A 193 11.98 3.79 -10.87
N LEU A 194 12.95 3.31 -11.65
CA LEU A 194 13.51 1.98 -11.43
C LEU A 194 14.20 1.91 -10.07
N PHE A 195 14.01 0.82 -9.35
CA PHE A 195 14.63 0.61 -8.06
C PHE A 195 15.02 -0.85 -7.83
N TYR A 196 15.97 -1.03 -6.93
CA TYR A 196 16.25 -2.31 -6.29
C TYR A 196 16.28 -2.13 -4.78
N GLY A 197 16.06 -3.20 -4.03
CA GLY A 197 15.93 -3.13 -2.59
C GLY A 197 16.19 -4.44 -1.90
N ALA A 198 16.35 -4.36 -0.60
CA ALA A 198 16.43 -5.49 0.28
C ALA A 198 15.62 -5.22 1.55
N GLY A 199 15.07 -6.27 2.14
CA GLY A 199 14.18 -6.14 3.27
C GLY A 199 14.14 -7.37 4.16
N VAL A 200 13.58 -7.14 5.34
CA VAL A 200 13.30 -8.17 6.33
C VAL A 200 11.79 -8.22 6.55
N GLY A 201 11.29 -9.36 7.00
CA GLY A 201 9.88 -9.47 7.31
C GLY A 201 9.56 -10.61 8.26
N TYR A 202 8.28 -10.69 8.57
CA TYR A 202 7.70 -11.72 9.39
C TYR A 202 6.38 -12.17 8.77
N GLY A 203 6.18 -13.48 8.70
CA GLY A 203 4.99 -14.08 8.12
C GLY A 203 4.34 -15.08 9.04
N THR A 204 3.01 -15.10 9.05
CA THR A 204 2.21 -16.14 9.69
C THR A 204 1.26 -16.76 8.67
N ALA A 205 1.02 -18.05 8.79
CA ALA A 205 0.01 -18.77 8.03
C ALA A 205 -0.85 -19.60 8.99
N SER A 206 -2.12 -19.75 8.67
CA SER A 206 -3.04 -20.59 9.41
C SER A 206 -3.84 -21.49 8.47
N LEU A 207 -4.13 -22.70 8.93
CA LEU A 207 -4.96 -23.67 8.25
C LEU A 207 -6.02 -24.16 9.22
N LYS A 208 -7.26 -24.16 8.76
CA LYS A 208 -8.40 -24.80 9.42
C LYS A 208 -9.00 -25.80 8.46
N TYR A 209 -8.98 -27.07 8.85
CA TYR A 209 -9.51 -28.16 8.06
C TYR A 209 -10.61 -28.88 8.84
N TYR A 210 -11.70 -29.13 8.14
CA TYR A 210 -12.77 -30.00 8.58
C TYR A 210 -13.09 -31.02 7.48
N GLY A 211 -12.95 -32.29 7.80
CA GLY A 211 -13.30 -33.40 6.92
C GLY A 211 -14.46 -34.20 7.48
N LYS A 212 -15.44 -34.53 6.65
CA LYS A 212 -16.50 -35.46 6.98
C LYS A 212 -16.49 -36.62 6.00
N TYR A 213 -16.45 -37.84 6.52
CA TYR A 213 -16.55 -39.07 5.75
C TYR A 213 -17.71 -39.91 6.28
N THR A 214 -18.61 -40.33 5.39
CA THR A 214 -19.75 -41.19 5.74
C THR A 214 -19.63 -42.48 4.96
N ILE A 215 -19.57 -43.60 5.69
CA ILE A 215 -19.65 -44.94 5.13
C ILE A 215 -21.06 -45.44 5.45
N ALA A 216 -21.86 -45.66 4.42
CA ALA A 216 -23.16 -46.31 4.53
C ALA A 216 -23.04 -47.72 3.95
N SER A 217 -23.31 -48.75 4.76
CA SER A 217 -23.48 -50.13 4.31
C SER A 217 -24.95 -50.52 4.41
N SER A 218 -25.43 -51.24 3.39
CA SER A 218 -26.77 -51.80 3.30
C SER A 218 -26.66 -53.26 2.86
N SER A 219 -27.34 -54.17 3.55
CA SER A 219 -27.55 -55.55 3.11
C SER A 219 -29.04 -55.85 3.00
N ILE A 220 -29.46 -56.50 1.89
CA ILE A 220 -30.85 -56.92 1.65
C ILE A 220 -30.88 -58.42 1.35
N SER A 221 -31.03 -59.22 2.41
CA SER A 221 -31.95 -60.37 2.58
C SER A 221 -31.55 -61.21 3.81
N GLU A 222 -32.57 -61.68 4.56
CA GLU A 222 -32.59 -62.48 5.81
C GLU A 222 -31.47 -62.20 6.84
N GLY A 223 -31.50 -60.99 7.41
CA GLY A 223 -30.60 -60.53 8.48
C GLY A 223 -30.14 -59.08 8.30
N GLU A 224 -30.98 -58.24 7.70
CA GLU A 224 -30.64 -56.95 7.10
C GLU A 224 -30.06 -55.97 8.13
N SER A 225 -28.84 -55.47 7.87
CA SER A 225 -28.23 -54.43 8.69
C SER A 225 -27.92 -53.20 7.85
N PHE A 226 -28.41 -52.05 8.31
CA PHE A 226 -28.02 -50.74 7.85
C PHE A 226 -27.08 -50.14 8.90
N SER A 227 -25.83 -49.89 8.52
CA SER A 227 -24.88 -49.18 9.38
C SER A 227 -24.35 -47.98 8.63
N ALA A 228 -24.61 -46.80 9.17
CA ALA A 228 -23.99 -45.56 8.73
C ALA A 228 -22.99 -45.13 9.80
N THR A 229 -21.70 -45.20 9.48
CA THR A 229 -20.64 -44.66 10.34
C THR A 229 -20.15 -43.35 9.75
N GLN A 230 -20.14 -42.30 10.57
CA GLN A 230 -19.64 -41.00 10.20
C GLN A 230 -18.36 -40.70 10.98
N THR A 231 -17.29 -40.41 10.27
CA THR A 231 -16.00 -40.02 10.85
C THR A 231 -15.74 -38.55 10.55
N HIS A 232 -15.33 -37.82 11.58
CA HIS A 232 -14.99 -36.41 11.49
C HIS A 232 -13.49 -36.23 11.70
N TYR A 233 -12.88 -35.40 10.85
CA TYR A 233 -11.48 -35.03 10.91
C TYR A 233 -11.38 -33.53 11.16
N TYR A 234 -10.58 -33.14 12.13
CA TYR A 234 -10.34 -31.74 12.47
C TYR A 234 -8.84 -31.51 12.56
N HIS A 235 -8.37 -30.48 11.87
CA HIS A 235 -6.97 -30.06 11.99
C HIS A 235 -6.87 -28.54 11.93
N ASN A 236 -6.22 -27.98 12.93
CA ASN A 236 -5.77 -26.59 12.93
C ASN A 236 -4.25 -26.59 12.96
N ALA A 237 -3.65 -25.91 12.00
CA ALA A 237 -2.21 -25.71 11.93
C ALA A 237 -1.88 -24.23 11.84
N SER A 238 -0.71 -23.87 12.36
CA SER A 238 -0.12 -22.57 12.17
C SER A 238 1.33 -22.71 11.75
N ALA A 239 1.78 -21.79 10.93
CA ALA A 239 3.19 -21.61 10.62
C ALA A 239 3.58 -20.16 10.83
N GLN A 240 4.84 -19.95 11.20
CA GLN A 240 5.39 -18.61 11.32
C GLN A 240 6.88 -18.60 11.01
N GLY A 241 7.38 -17.48 10.53
CA GLY A 241 8.79 -17.36 10.21
C GLY A 241 9.25 -15.94 9.90
N MET A 242 10.55 -15.73 10.06
CA MET A 242 11.23 -14.52 9.62
C MET A 242 11.68 -14.69 8.18
N THR A 243 11.60 -13.60 7.42
CA THR A 243 11.85 -13.59 5.98
C THR A 243 12.91 -12.58 5.61
N LEU A 244 13.69 -12.90 4.58
CA LEU A 244 14.50 -11.94 3.83
C LEU A 244 13.93 -11.81 2.44
N SER A 245 13.83 -10.57 1.96
CA SER A 245 13.34 -10.28 0.62
C SER A 245 14.34 -9.44 -0.15
N LEU A 246 14.53 -9.76 -1.41
CA LEU A 246 15.09 -8.84 -2.40
C LEU A 246 13.94 -8.22 -3.16
N GLU A 247 14.14 -7.02 -3.68
CA GLU A 247 13.12 -6.31 -4.43
C GLU A 247 13.75 -5.66 -5.65
N ALA A 248 13.06 -5.72 -6.79
CA ALA A 248 13.41 -4.95 -7.97
C ALA A 248 12.12 -4.57 -8.68
N GLY A 249 12.00 -3.31 -9.08
CA GLY A 249 10.74 -2.82 -9.60
C GLY A 249 10.83 -1.46 -10.23
N TRP A 250 9.67 -0.96 -10.59
CA TRP A 250 9.46 0.38 -11.08
C TRP A 250 8.36 1.04 -10.26
N GLN A 251 8.58 2.31 -9.93
CA GLN A 251 7.61 3.16 -9.26
C GLN A 251 7.45 4.47 -10.04
N GLY A 252 6.20 4.82 -10.36
CA GLY A 252 5.86 6.09 -10.99
C GLY A 252 6.23 7.32 -10.16
N HIS A 253 6.25 8.47 -10.83
CA HIS A 253 6.56 9.78 -10.26
C HIS A 253 5.28 10.64 -10.11
N GLU A 254 5.37 11.62 -9.21
CA GLU A 254 4.43 12.75 -9.02
C GLU A 254 3.01 12.39 -8.57
N ASN A 255 2.69 12.74 -7.31
CA ASN A 255 1.37 12.66 -6.64
C ASN A 255 0.75 11.25 -6.52
N TYR A 256 1.00 10.34 -7.47
CA TYR A 256 0.43 9.01 -7.54
C TYR A 256 1.53 7.95 -7.61
N ILE A 257 1.39 6.93 -6.78
CA ILE A 257 2.20 5.72 -6.85
C ILE A 257 1.54 4.83 -7.90
N VAL A 258 2.29 4.44 -8.92
CA VAL A 258 2.05 3.19 -9.65
C VAL A 258 3.28 2.36 -9.43
N HIS A 259 3.13 1.19 -8.83
CA HIS A 259 4.25 0.34 -8.44
C HIS A 259 4.08 -1.05 -9.03
N LEU A 260 5.16 -1.54 -9.65
CA LEU A 260 5.33 -2.92 -10.09
C LEU A 260 6.66 -3.42 -9.54
N ALA A 261 6.65 -4.49 -8.74
CA ALA A 261 7.88 -5.07 -8.21
C ALA A 261 7.87 -6.60 -8.25
N LEU A 262 9.04 -7.15 -8.56
CA LEU A 262 9.39 -8.53 -8.30
C LEU A 262 10.08 -8.59 -6.93
N GLN A 263 9.61 -9.50 -6.07
CA GLN A 263 10.13 -9.63 -4.72
C GLN A 263 10.38 -11.10 -4.35
N PRO A 264 11.57 -11.63 -4.70
CA PRO A 264 12.01 -12.93 -4.23
C PRO A 264 12.15 -12.91 -2.70
N THR A 265 11.53 -13.86 -2.01
CA THR A 265 11.46 -13.87 -0.55
C THR A 265 11.70 -15.28 -0.01
N PHE A 266 12.55 -15.39 1.02
CA PHE A 266 12.99 -16.65 1.59
C PHE A 266 12.84 -16.64 3.11
N TYR A 267 12.50 -17.78 3.71
CA TYR A 267 12.50 -17.94 5.15
C TYR A 267 13.93 -18.15 5.68
N VAL A 268 14.29 -17.39 6.72
CA VAL A 268 15.54 -17.61 7.48
C VAL A 268 15.31 -18.51 8.68
N GLY A 269 14.12 -18.42 9.27
CA GLY A 269 13.64 -19.33 10.30
C GLY A 269 12.17 -19.59 10.08
N TYR A 270 11.76 -20.86 10.11
CA TYR A 270 10.39 -21.27 9.84
C TYR A 270 9.97 -22.39 10.80
N LYS A 271 8.85 -22.18 11.47
CA LYS A 271 8.21 -23.18 12.32
C LYS A 271 6.88 -23.55 11.70
N ASP A 272 6.67 -24.84 11.47
CA ASP A 272 5.44 -25.39 10.90
C ASP A 272 4.77 -26.36 11.89
N GLY A 273 3.46 -26.20 12.09
CA GLY A 273 2.62 -27.08 12.89
C GLY A 273 1.76 -28.03 12.07
N TYR A 274 1.91 -28.08 10.74
CA TYR A 274 1.12 -28.95 9.88
C TYR A 274 1.44 -30.43 10.09
N ASP A 275 0.38 -31.22 10.20
CA ASP A 275 0.44 -32.67 10.41
C ASP A 275 -0.58 -33.35 9.48
N GLU A 276 -0.06 -33.93 8.40
CA GLU A 276 -0.86 -34.60 7.37
C GLU A 276 -1.68 -35.78 7.92
N THR A 277 -1.23 -36.42 9.01
CA THR A 277 -1.94 -37.57 9.61
C THR A 277 -3.30 -37.19 10.20
N LYS A 278 -3.51 -35.89 10.48
CA LYS A 278 -4.79 -35.34 10.97
C LYS A 278 -5.75 -34.98 9.84
N ILE A 279 -5.30 -35.09 8.58
CA ILE A 279 -6.13 -34.93 7.41
C ILE A 279 -6.69 -36.28 7.00
N MET A 280 -7.91 -36.28 6.48
CA MET A 280 -8.60 -37.48 6.03
C MET A 280 -7.79 -38.17 4.90
N PRO A 281 -7.50 -39.48 5.02
CA PRO A 281 -6.70 -40.18 4.01
C PRO A 281 -7.48 -40.53 2.73
N THR A 282 -8.81 -40.47 2.77
CA THR A 282 -9.68 -40.76 1.63
C THR A 282 -9.95 -39.50 0.79
N LEU A 283 -10.52 -39.70 -0.40
CA LEU A 283 -10.92 -38.63 -1.33
C LEU A 283 -9.77 -37.67 -1.72
N ASN A 284 -8.52 -38.12 -1.64
CA ASN A 284 -7.31 -37.32 -1.92
C ASN A 284 -7.16 -36.07 -1.03
N HIS A 285 -7.87 -35.97 0.10
CA HIS A 285 -7.83 -34.79 0.97
C HIS A 285 -6.42 -34.51 1.49
N GLN A 286 -5.68 -35.55 1.92
CA GLN A 286 -4.28 -35.41 2.34
C GLN A 286 -3.43 -34.72 1.27
N SER A 287 -3.44 -35.21 0.03
CA SER A 287 -2.69 -34.60 -1.07
C SER A 287 -3.12 -33.15 -1.32
N ILE A 288 -4.42 -32.89 -1.43
CA ILE A 288 -4.96 -31.56 -1.75
C ILE A 288 -4.59 -30.55 -0.67
N VAL A 289 -4.80 -30.91 0.60
CA VAL A 289 -4.51 -30.04 1.75
C VAL A 289 -3.00 -29.82 1.89
N SER A 290 -2.20 -30.89 1.77
CA SER A 290 -0.74 -30.82 1.83
C SER A 290 -0.17 -29.94 0.72
N ASP A 291 -0.65 -30.06 -0.51
CA ASP A 291 -0.14 -29.27 -1.62
C ASP A 291 -0.51 -27.79 -1.50
N ARG A 292 -1.74 -27.48 -1.06
CA ARG A 292 -2.13 -26.09 -0.77
C ARG A 292 -1.38 -25.51 0.42
N TRP A 293 -1.14 -26.30 1.46
CA TRP A 293 -0.33 -25.86 2.59
C TRP A 293 1.11 -25.56 2.16
N LYS A 294 1.72 -26.39 1.30
CA LYS A 294 3.04 -26.12 0.72
C LYS A 294 3.08 -24.79 -0.04
N GLN A 295 2.00 -24.39 -0.72
CA GLN A 295 1.93 -23.10 -1.41
C GLN A 295 2.08 -21.91 -0.45
N THR A 296 1.68 -22.03 0.82
CA THR A 296 1.87 -20.97 1.83
C THR A 296 3.34 -20.59 2.00
N ARG A 297 4.24 -21.56 1.79
CA ARG A 297 5.70 -21.41 1.90
C ARG A 297 6.33 -20.70 0.72
N ASN A 298 5.65 -20.63 -0.43
CA ASN A 298 6.13 -19.88 -1.57
C ASN A 298 5.81 -18.40 -1.39
N LEU A 299 6.84 -17.64 -1.03
CA LEU A 299 6.77 -16.20 -0.76
C LEU A 299 7.25 -15.34 -1.93
N ASN A 300 7.77 -15.94 -3.01
CA ASN A 300 8.19 -15.19 -4.18
C ASN A 300 6.96 -14.52 -4.80
N ARG A 301 7.00 -13.20 -4.92
CA ARG A 301 5.84 -12.42 -5.30
C ARG A 301 6.11 -11.41 -6.41
N ILE A 302 5.10 -11.19 -7.23
CA ILE A 302 5.00 -10.02 -8.11
C ILE A 302 3.91 -9.14 -7.51
N THR A 303 4.25 -7.91 -7.18
CA THR A 303 3.34 -6.94 -6.58
C THR A 303 3.00 -5.86 -7.59
N MET A 304 1.72 -5.51 -7.65
CA MET A 304 1.18 -4.40 -8.43
C MET A 304 0.34 -3.53 -7.51
N GLY A 305 0.60 -2.24 -7.46
CA GLY A 305 -0.12 -1.34 -6.56
C GLY A 305 -0.27 0.06 -7.11
N VAL A 306 -1.23 0.77 -6.54
CA VAL A 306 -1.46 2.18 -6.75
C VAL A 306 -1.55 2.91 -5.41
N GLY A 307 -1.22 4.19 -5.39
CA GLY A 307 -1.21 4.96 -4.15
C GLY A 307 -1.07 6.46 -4.39
N VAL A 308 -0.87 7.19 -3.31
CA VAL A 308 -0.70 8.65 -3.33
C VAL A 308 0.43 9.07 -2.41
N PHE A 309 1.15 10.10 -2.82
CA PHE A 309 2.16 10.78 -2.01
C PHE A 309 1.61 12.10 -1.42
N PHE A 310 2.13 12.51 -0.26
CA PHE A 310 1.72 13.72 0.46
C PHE A 310 2.79 14.21 1.46
#